data_AF-A0A350V088-F1
#
_entry.id   AF-A0A350V088-F1
#
_cell.length_a   1.000
_cell.length_b   1.000
_cell.length_c   1.000
_cell.angle_alpha   90.00
_cell.angle_beta   90.00
_cell.angle_gamma   90.00
#
_symmetry.space_group_name_H-M   'P 1'
#
loop_
_entity.id
_entity.type
_entity.pdbx_description
1 polymer ?
#
loop_
_entity_poly.entity_id
_entity_poly.type
_entity_poly.pdbx_seq_one_letter_code
_entity_poly.pdbx_strand_id
1 'polypeptide(L)' 'MNKKLFLLLAFFLILFGAKNTNSEPRRMVLEFCTGTWCGYCPCGHQAADQILLTYPNTIVIAYHGASSDPWQNFQGNAIR' A
#
# COMPACT_ATOMS: atom_id res chain seq x y z
N MET A 1 23.58 45.20 14.58
CA MET A 1 23.22 43.81 14.91
C MET A 1 24.48 42.95 14.93
N ASN A 2 24.71 42.19 16.00
CA ASN A 2 25.99 41.49 16.20
C ASN A 2 26.06 40.25 15.30
N LYS A 3 27.10 40.13 14.47
CA LYS A 3 27.31 39.02 13.51
C LYS A 3 27.17 37.64 14.17
N LYS A 4 27.62 37.54 15.43
CA LYS A 4 27.52 36.34 16.28
C LYS A 4 26.07 35.98 16.64
N LEU A 5 25.23 36.99 16.88
CA LEU A 5 23.80 36.80 17.17
C LEU A 5 23.06 36.28 15.94
N PHE A 6 23.42 36.77 14.75
CA PHE A 6 22.84 36.29 13.49
C PHE A 6 23.21 34.83 13.20
N LEU A 7 24.48 34.45 13.46
CA LEU A 7 24.95 33.06 13.30
C LEU A 7 24.26 32.10 14.28
N LEU A 8 24.07 32.51 15.53
CA LEU A 8 23.36 31.70 16.53
C LEU A 8 21.87 31.52 16.17
N LEU A 9 21.23 32.57 15.66
CA LEU A 9 19.83 32.50 15.23
C LEU A 9 19.66 31.55 14.02
N ALA A 10 20.56 31.65 13.04
CA ALA A 10 20.56 30.77 11.87
C ALA A 10 20.80 29.30 12.27
N PHE A 11 21.72 29.04 13.20
CA PHE A 11 21.98 27.70 13.72
C PHE A 11 20.76 27.10 14.44
N PHE A 12 20.07 27.91 15.26
CA PHE A 12 18.87 27.47 15.97
C PHE A 12 17.69 27.17 15.02
N LEU A 13 17.55 27.95 13.94
CA LEU A 13 16.56 27.73 12.89
C LEU A 13 16.79 26.41 12.12
N ILE A 14 18.05 26.07 11.83
CA ILE A 14 18.40 24.83 11.14
C ILE A 14 18.11 23.60 12.02
N LEU A 15 18.40 23.69 13.32
CA LEU A 15 18.13 22.61 14.28
C LEU A 15 16.63 22.37 14.51
N PHE A 16 15.79 23.41 14.45
CA PHE A 16 14.33 23.28 14.64
C PHE A 16 13.56 22.96 13.34
N GLY A 17 14.15 23.24 12.18
CA GLY A 17 13.55 23.05 10.86
C GLY A 17 13.69 21.63 10.28
N ALA A 18 14.65 20.83 10.75
CA ALA A 18 14.83 19.46 10.28
C ALA A 18 13.80 18.50 10.89
N LYS A 19 12.58 18.51 10.35
CA LYS A 19 11.55 17.51 10.66
C LYS A 19 11.79 16.26 9.80
N ASN A 20 12.36 15.21 10.38
CA ASN A 20 12.42 13.89 9.73
C ASN A 20 11.05 13.20 9.80
N THR A 21 10.09 13.65 9.00
CA THR A 21 8.83 12.90 8.84
C THR A 21 9.04 11.80 7.81
N ASN A 22 9.18 10.55 8.26
CA ASN A 22 9.02 9.37 7.41
C ASN A 22 7.53 9.22 7.04
N SER A 23 7.03 10.17 6.25
CA SER A 23 5.63 10.28 5.82
C SER A 23 5.42 9.71 4.41
N GLU A 24 6.30 8.81 3.96
CA GLU A 24 6.05 8.09 2.72
C GLU A 24 4.72 7.32 2.88
N PRO A 25 3.77 7.44 1.93
CA PRO A 25 2.52 6.71 2.01
C PRO A 25 2.79 5.21 2.13
N ARG A 26 2.21 4.55 3.14
CA ARG A 26 2.40 3.12 3.39
C ARG A 26 1.99 2.33 2.14
N ARG A 27 2.89 1.46 1.67
CA ARG A 27 2.62 0.50 0.59
C ARG A 27 2.11 -0.79 1.21
N MET A 28 0.92 -1.20 0.82
CA MET A 28 0.23 -2.38 1.36
C MET A 28 0.17 -3.46 0.28
N VAL A 29 0.18 -4.72 0.69
CA VAL A 29 -0.14 -5.85 -0.19
C VAL A 29 -1.41 -6.49 0.34
N LEU A 30 -2.41 -6.64 -0.53
CA LEU A 30 -3.66 -7.35 -0.26
C LEU A 30 -3.69 -8.61 -1.10
N GLU A 31 -3.80 -9.76 -0.45
CA GLU A 31 -3.90 -11.08 -1.08
C GLU A 31 -5.21 -11.73 -0.67
N PHE A 32 -5.99 -12.26 -1.62
CA PHE A 32 -7.26 -12.92 -1.30
C PHE A 32 -7.62 -14.03 -2.29
N CYS A 33 -8.35 -15.03 -1.80
CA CYS A 33 -8.86 -16.13 -2.63
C CYS A 33 -10.22 -15.77 -3.23
N THR A 34 -10.41 -16.13 -4.50
CA THR A 34 -11.59 -15.78 -5.28
C THR A 34 -11.88 -16.84 -6.35
N GLY A 35 -12.91 -16.61 -7.17
CA GLY A 35 -13.15 -17.37 -8.38
C GLY A 35 -14.21 -16.73 -9.27
N THR A 36 -14.06 -16.92 -10.58
CA THR A 36 -14.96 -16.48 -11.65
C THR A 36 -16.40 -16.95 -11.41
N TRP A 37 -16.53 -18.17 -10.89
CA TRP A 37 -17.82 -18.82 -10.66
C TRP A 37 -18.25 -18.81 -9.17
N CYS A 38 -17.52 -18.10 -8.32
CA CYS A 38 -17.84 -17.98 -6.91
C CYS A 38 -18.91 -16.90 -6.70
N GLY A 39 -20.15 -17.28 -6.41
CA GLY A 39 -21.26 -16.34 -6.22
C GLY A 39 -21.10 -15.37 -5.03
N TYR A 40 -20.24 -15.70 -4.06
CA TYR A 40 -19.97 -14.86 -2.90
C TYR A 40 -18.74 -13.95 -3.08
N CYS A 41 -17.89 -14.20 -4.08
CA CYS A 41 -16.65 -13.48 -4.27
C CYS A 41 -16.77 -12.06 -4.90
N PRO A 42 -17.88 -11.64 -5.54
CA PRO A 42 -18.02 -10.26 -6.03
C PRO A 42 -17.88 -9.20 -4.95
N CYS A 43 -18.35 -9.45 -3.72
CA CYS A 43 -18.19 -8.46 -2.64
C CYS A 43 -16.73 -8.27 -2.21
N GLY A 44 -15.91 -9.33 -2.30
CA GLY A 44 -14.47 -9.24 -2.07
C GLY A 44 -13.76 -8.38 -3.11
N HIS A 45 -14.11 -8.53 -4.38
CA HIS A 45 -13.58 -7.67 -5.46
C HIS A 45 -13.98 -6.21 -5.25
N GLN A 46 -15.24 -5.94 -4.92
CA GLN A 46 -15.70 -4.58 -4.65
C GLN A 46 -14.91 -3.93 -3.49
N ALA A 47 -14.64 -4.70 -2.42
CA ALA A 47 -13.83 -4.21 -1.31
C ALA A 47 -12.37 -3.95 -1.73
N ALA A 48 -11.77 -4.83 -2.54
CA ALA A 48 -10.42 -4.66 -3.06
C ALA A 48 -10.30 -3.43 -3.97
N ASP A 49 -11.27 -3.21 -4.85
CA ASP A 49 -11.34 -2.03 -5.72
C ASP A 49 -11.46 -0.73 -4.89
N GLN A 50 -12.30 -0.73 -3.85
CA GLN A 50 -12.42 0.41 -2.95
C GLN A 50 -11.12 0.71 -2.20
N ILE A 51 -10.39 -0.32 -1.78
CA ILE A 51 -9.06 -0.17 -1.16
C ILE A 51 -8.08 0.43 -2.16
N LEU A 52 -8.05 -0.04 -3.41
CA LEU A 52 -7.15 0.47 -4.43
C LEU A 52 -7.45 1.94 -4.80
N LEU A 53 -8.73 2.32 -4.85
CA LEU A 53 -9.16 3.71 -5.04
C LEU A 53 -8.76 4.62 -3.87
N THR A 54 -8.87 4.10 -2.64
CA THR A 54 -8.55 4.86 -1.41
C THR A 54 -7.04 4.96 -1.19
N TYR A 55 -6.30 3.90 -1.55
CA TYR A 55 -4.87 3.73 -1.32
C TYR A 55 -4.19 3.24 -2.60
N PRO A 56 -3.91 4.14 -3.57
CA PRO A 56 -3.43 3.76 -4.91
C PRO A 56 -2.04 3.12 -4.93
N ASN A 57 -1.28 3.20 -3.84
CA ASN A 57 0.00 2.52 -3.68
C ASN A 57 -0.13 1.07 -3.18
N THR A 58 -1.36 0.54 -3.07
CA THR A 58 -1.64 -0.84 -2.68
C THR A 58 -1.45 -1.78 -3.86
N ILE A 59 -0.81 -2.92 -3.63
CA ILE A 59 -0.73 -4.02 -4.59
C ILE A 59 -1.81 -5.03 -4.21
N VAL A 60 -2.67 -5.39 -5.16
CA VAL A 60 -3.75 -6.36 -4.96
C VAL A 60 -3.46 -7.62 -5.78
N ILE A 61 -3.54 -8.78 -5.15
CA ILE A 61 -3.33 -10.09 -5.76
C ILE A 61 -4.56 -10.96 -5.47
N ALA A 62 -5.21 -11.44 -6.53
CA ALA A 62 -6.38 -12.29 -6.45
C ALA A 62 -6.04 -13.71 -6.89
N TYR A 63 -6.25 -14.69 -6.02
CA TYR A 63 -6.01 -16.11 -6.32
C TYR A 63 -7.32 -16.79 -6.72
N HIS A 64 -7.43 -17.11 -8.01
CA HIS A 64 -8.61 -17.79 -8.55
C HIS A 64 -8.57 -19.30 -8.32
N GLY A 65 -9.52 -19.86 -7.58
CA GLY A 65 -9.65 -21.30 -7.32
C GLY A 65 -10.57 -22.04 -8.31
N ALA A 66 -10.67 -23.38 -8.16
CA ALA A 66 -11.47 -24.33 -8.96
C ALA A 66 -11.01 -24.62 -10.41
N SER A 67 -10.89 -25.90 -10.79
CA SER A 67 -10.21 -26.38 -12.02
C SER A 67 -10.75 -25.84 -13.35
N SER A 68 -11.94 -25.26 -13.34
CA SER A 68 -12.60 -24.66 -14.52
C SER A 68 -12.50 -23.14 -14.57
N ASP A 69 -11.85 -22.50 -13.60
CA ASP A 69 -11.67 -21.06 -13.60
C ASP A 69 -10.59 -20.67 -14.62
N PRO A 70 -10.92 -19.83 -15.62
CA PRO A 70 -9.97 -19.44 -16.67
C PRO A 70 -8.76 -18.67 -16.14
N TRP A 71 -8.84 -18.13 -14.93
CA TRP A 71 -7.77 -17.40 -14.27
C TRP A 71 -7.00 -18.26 -13.27
N GLN A 72 -7.26 -19.58 -13.21
CA GLN A 72 -6.38 -20.48 -12.49
C GLN A 72 -4.98 -20.42 -13.08
N ASN A 73 -4.03 -20.07 -12.22
CA ASN A 73 -2.61 -20.20 -12.49
C ASN A 73 -1.94 -20.59 -11.17
N PHE A 74 -1.43 -21.83 -11.06
CA PHE A 74 -0.65 -22.26 -9.88
C PHE A 74 0.48 -23.21 -10.32
N GLN A 75 1.65 -23.24 -9.67
CA GLN A 75 1.94 -23.28 -8.24
C GLN A 75 2.59 -21.99 -7.68
N GLY A 76 2.21 -21.58 -6.45
CA GLY A 76 2.82 -20.44 -5.77
C GLY A 76 3.87 -20.69 -4.67
N ASN A 77 4.11 -21.88 -4.10
CA ASN A 77 4.24 -23.21 -4.69
C ASN A 77 3.11 -24.21 -4.35
N ALA A 78 2.07 -23.82 -3.62
CA ALA A 78 0.75 -24.48 -3.59
C ALA A 78 -0.23 -23.72 -2.69
N ILE A 79 -0.52 -22.45 -3.01
CA ILE A 79 -1.57 -21.73 -2.28
C ILE A 79 -2.89 -22.50 -2.43
N ARG A 80 -3.56 -22.75 -1.30
CA ARG A 80 -4.80 -23.51 -1.17
C ARG A 80 -5.77 -22.79 -0.25
#